data_AF-A0A7C5Z7Z3-F1
#
_entry.id   AF-A0A7C5Z7Z3-F1
#
_cell.length_a   1.000
_cell.length_b   1.000
_cell.length_c   1.000
_cell.angle_alpha   90.00
_cell.angle_beta   90.00
_cell.angle_gamma   90.00
#
_symmetry.space_group_name_H-M   'P 1'
#
loop_
_entity.id
_entity.type
_entity.pdbx_description
1 polymer ?
#
loop_
_entity_poly.entity_id
_entity_poly.type
_entity_poly.pdbx_seq_one_letter_code
_entity_poly.pdbx_strand_id
1 'polypeptide(L)'
;MSYSPILSIVTAAIEITAAVWVLKGPGRKPVLRVTAAVLLILAAYQLLEVWICTLNTESIFLPRLAFWVVAWLPPTGLLLIALLRSKPSRILKRYAGLFFVLAAFIGFWVLLDSGFVADSVCMVVFAKFTNPMPKYLIYCSFYWLGLLSMILLSGFHAFSGSDQSERRLIRQVFYGTLAFIVPSLLTIQFLPTPDGSLPSILCHFALLLALFLVRMVWLERRKSISDFE
;
A
#
# COMPACT_ATOMS: atom_id res chain seq x y z
N MET A 1 -4.11 -14.25 -24.65
CA MET A 1 -3.34 -14.73 -23.48
C MET A 1 -4.32 -14.87 -22.32
N SER A 2 -4.34 -15.99 -21.60
CA SER A 2 -5.23 -16.21 -20.46
C SER A 2 -4.60 -15.65 -19.18
N TYR A 3 -5.36 -14.86 -18.42
CA TYR A 3 -4.99 -14.40 -17.09
C TYR A 3 -4.89 -15.57 -16.12
N SER A 4 -3.85 -15.59 -15.28
CA SER A 4 -3.67 -16.59 -14.22
C SER A 4 -3.95 -15.96 -12.84
N PRO A 5 -5.12 -16.20 -12.23
CA PRO A 5 -5.49 -15.59 -10.95
C PRO A 5 -4.69 -16.14 -9.77
N ILE A 6 -3.92 -17.22 -9.98
CA ILE A 6 -3.25 -17.97 -8.91
C ILE A 6 -2.32 -17.06 -8.09
N LEU A 7 -1.56 -16.20 -8.76
CA LEU A 7 -0.59 -15.33 -8.09
C LEU A 7 -1.29 -14.28 -7.19
N SER A 8 -2.32 -13.61 -7.70
CA SER A 8 -3.11 -12.63 -6.93
C SER A 8 -3.88 -13.29 -5.77
N ILE A 9 -4.43 -14.50 -5.95
CA ILE A 9 -5.11 -15.23 -4.88
C ILE A 9 -4.11 -15.62 -3.77
N VAL A 10 -2.94 -16.16 -4.14
CA VAL A 10 -1.93 -16.58 -3.16
C VAL A 10 -1.39 -15.37 -2.39
N THR A 11 -1.10 -14.26 -3.06
CA THR A 11 -0.62 -13.03 -2.41
C THR A 11 -1.68 -12.47 -1.47
N ALA A 12 -2.94 -12.35 -1.89
CA ALA A 12 -4.04 -11.93 -1.03
C ALA A 12 -4.20 -12.83 0.21
N ALA A 13 -4.11 -14.15 0.04
CA ALA A 13 -4.21 -15.10 1.15
C ALA A 13 -3.07 -14.93 2.17
N ILE A 14 -1.84 -14.69 1.70
CA ILE A 14 -0.69 -14.41 2.57
C ILE A 14 -0.92 -13.11 3.34
N GLU A 15 -1.35 -12.04 2.67
CA GLU A 15 -1.57 -10.73 3.27
C GLU A 15 -2.72 -10.74 4.30
N ILE A 16 -3.82 -11.44 4.02
CA ILE A 16 -4.94 -11.63 4.96
C ILE A 16 -4.45 -12.43 6.18
N THR A 17 -3.74 -13.53 5.95
CA THR A 17 -3.21 -14.36 7.05
C THR A 17 -2.24 -13.55 7.92
N ALA A 18 -1.37 -12.76 7.30
CA ALA A 18 -0.47 -11.84 7.99
C ALA A 18 -1.25 -10.79 8.79
N ALA A 19 -2.30 -10.18 8.22
CA ALA A 19 -3.13 -9.19 8.92
C ALA A 19 -3.80 -9.78 10.17
N VAL A 20 -4.38 -10.98 10.05
CA VAL A 20 -4.98 -11.70 11.19
C VAL A 20 -3.93 -12.03 12.25
N TRP A 21 -2.76 -12.51 11.84
CA TRP A 21 -1.65 -12.76 12.76
C TRP A 21 -1.21 -11.48 13.46
N VAL A 22 -1.06 -10.35 12.75
CA VAL A 22 -0.68 -9.04 13.31
C VAL A 22 -1.65 -8.60 14.41
N LEU A 23 -2.96 -8.69 14.17
CA LEU A 23 -4.00 -8.25 15.11
C LEU A 23 -4.05 -9.06 16.41
N LYS A 24 -3.77 -10.36 16.35
CA LYS A 24 -3.81 -11.26 17.52
C LYS A 24 -2.63 -11.07 18.48
N GLY A 25 -1.61 -10.30 18.10
CA GLY A 25 -0.39 -10.17 18.89
C GLY A 25 -0.41 -9.20 20.07
N PRO A 26 0.59 -9.33 20.97
CA PRO A 26 0.93 -8.27 21.93
C PRO A 26 1.58 -7.06 21.22
N GLY A 27 1.73 -5.95 21.93
CA GLY A 27 2.28 -4.68 21.43
C GLY A 27 1.25 -3.55 21.28
N ARG A 28 1.72 -2.39 20.80
CA ARG A 28 0.88 -1.17 20.70
C ARG A 28 -0.28 -1.38 19.72
N LYS A 29 -1.51 -1.49 20.25
CA LYS A 29 -2.72 -1.73 19.45
C LYS A 29 -2.92 -0.77 18.26
N PRO A 30 -2.64 0.55 18.36
CA PRO A 30 -2.71 1.45 17.21
C PRO A 30 -1.77 1.05 16.07
N VAL A 31 -0.53 0.67 16.38
CA VAL A 31 0.47 0.24 15.39
C VAL A 31 0.01 -1.04 14.70
N LEU A 32 -0.45 -2.03 15.47
CA LEU A 32 -0.94 -3.31 14.95
C LEU A 32 -2.15 -3.13 14.05
N ARG A 33 -3.15 -2.32 14.46
CA ARG A 33 -4.36 -2.05 13.66
C ARG A 33 -4.03 -1.37 12.35
N VAL A 34 -3.17 -0.34 12.37
CA VAL A 34 -2.77 0.36 11.14
C VAL A 34 -1.95 -0.54 10.22
N THR A 35 -1.06 -1.37 10.77
CA THR A 35 -0.30 -2.34 9.99
C THR A 35 -1.21 -3.37 9.33
N ALA A 36 -2.18 -3.91 10.08
CA ALA A 36 -3.19 -4.81 9.53
C ALA A 36 -4.05 -4.12 8.46
N ALA A 37 -4.39 -2.85 8.64
CA ALA A 37 -5.12 -2.08 7.62
C ALA A 37 -4.32 -1.97 6.31
N VAL A 38 -3.01 -1.70 6.37
CA VAL A 38 -2.15 -1.71 5.16
C VAL A 38 -2.20 -3.07 4.47
N LEU A 39 -2.02 -4.16 5.20
CA LEU A 39 -2.06 -5.52 4.65
C LEU A 39 -3.42 -5.87 4.02
N LEU A 40 -4.53 -5.44 4.64
CA LEU A 40 -5.86 -5.67 4.10
C LEU A 40 -6.17 -4.82 2.87
N ILE A 41 -5.64 -3.58 2.78
CA ILE A 41 -5.76 -2.75 1.57
C ILE A 41 -5.05 -3.42 0.39
N LEU A 42 -3.84 -3.97 0.62
CA LEU A 42 -3.10 -4.73 -0.40
C LEU A 42 -3.89 -5.96 -0.85
N ALA A 43 -4.38 -6.76 0.09
CA ALA A 43 -5.15 -7.96 -0.23
C ALA A 43 -6.45 -7.64 -0.97
N ALA A 44 -7.14 -6.57 -0.57
CA ALA A 44 -8.37 -6.12 -1.21
C ALA A 44 -8.14 -5.75 -2.69
N TYR A 45 -7.02 -5.10 -3.00
CA TYR A 45 -6.66 -4.81 -4.38
C TYR A 45 -6.40 -6.10 -5.18
N GLN A 46 -5.65 -7.05 -4.61
CA GLN A 46 -5.38 -8.34 -5.27
C GLN A 46 -6.67 -9.11 -5.58
N LEU A 47 -7.64 -9.11 -4.68
CA LEU A 47 -8.95 -9.72 -4.91
C LEU A 47 -9.77 -8.98 -5.97
N LEU A 48 -9.72 -7.64 -5.97
CA LEU A 48 -10.36 -6.83 -7.01
C LEU A 48 -9.76 -7.10 -8.38
N GLU A 49 -8.44 -7.28 -8.48
CA GLU A 49 -7.77 -7.66 -9.73
C GLU A 49 -8.29 -9.00 -10.26
N VAL A 50 -8.40 -10.02 -9.39
CA VAL A 50 -8.98 -11.32 -9.75
C VAL A 50 -10.41 -11.15 -10.26
N TRP A 51 -11.24 -10.36 -9.57
CA TRP A 51 -12.62 -10.12 -10.01
C TRP A 51 -12.70 -9.39 -11.34
N ILE A 52 -11.89 -8.35 -11.56
CA ILE A 52 -11.82 -7.62 -12.84
C ILE A 52 -11.47 -8.57 -13.98
N CYS A 53 -10.53 -9.49 -13.76
CA CYS A 53 -9.99 -10.33 -14.82
C CYS A 53 -10.67 -11.70 -15.02
N THR A 54 -11.48 -12.16 -14.06
CA THR A 54 -12.21 -13.45 -14.15
C THR A 54 -13.69 -13.28 -14.43
N LEU A 55 -14.30 -12.23 -13.88
CA LEU A 55 -15.67 -11.88 -14.19
C LEU A 55 -15.61 -11.05 -15.47
N ASN A 56 -15.91 -11.69 -16.61
CA ASN A 56 -16.09 -11.06 -17.95
C ASN A 56 -17.25 -10.03 -17.98
N THR A 57 -17.53 -9.37 -16.87
CA THR A 57 -18.43 -8.24 -16.81
C THR A 57 -17.72 -7.05 -17.43
N GLU A 58 -18.35 -6.40 -18.40
CA GLU A 58 -17.97 -5.07 -18.92
C GLU A 58 -18.14 -3.97 -17.84
N SER A 59 -17.98 -4.32 -16.56
CA SER A 59 -18.28 -3.44 -15.44
C SER A 59 -17.11 -2.49 -15.20
N ILE A 60 -17.21 -1.28 -15.77
CA ILE A 60 -16.28 -0.16 -15.57
C ILE A 60 -16.17 0.26 -14.08
N PHE A 61 -17.05 -0.26 -13.20
CA PHE A 61 -17.05 0.03 -11.77
C PHE A 61 -15.92 -0.67 -11.00
N LEU A 62 -15.61 -1.95 -11.30
CA LEU A 62 -14.61 -2.70 -10.53
C LEU A 62 -13.20 -2.08 -10.63
N PRO A 63 -12.71 -1.65 -11.81
CA PRO A 63 -11.46 -0.90 -11.91
C PRO A 63 -11.44 0.37 -11.06
N ARG A 64 -12.52 1.16 -11.05
CA ARG A 64 -12.63 2.38 -10.23
C ARG A 64 -12.58 2.08 -8.74
N LEU A 65 -13.21 0.98 -8.32
CA LEU A 65 -13.14 0.51 -6.94
C LEU A 65 -11.71 0.11 -6.55
N ALA A 66 -10.93 -0.49 -7.46
CA ALA A 66 -9.52 -0.82 -7.21
C ALA A 66 -8.66 0.44 -6.97
N PHE A 67 -8.84 1.51 -7.78
CA PHE A 67 -8.20 2.80 -7.53
C PHE A 67 -8.65 3.43 -6.20
N TRP A 68 -9.94 3.32 -5.86
CA TRP A 68 -10.44 3.80 -4.57
C TRP A 68 -9.77 3.09 -3.39
N VAL A 69 -9.62 1.76 -3.44
CA VAL A 69 -8.95 0.97 -2.39
C VAL A 69 -7.49 1.38 -2.24
N VAL A 70 -6.74 1.50 -3.35
CA VAL A 70 -5.30 1.81 -3.31
C VAL A 70 -5.01 3.25 -2.86
N ALA A 71 -5.93 4.19 -3.07
CA ALA A 71 -5.79 5.57 -2.61
C ALA A 71 -5.58 5.68 -1.08
N TRP A 72 -6.04 4.69 -0.30
CA TRP A 72 -5.88 4.65 1.15
C TRP A 72 -4.49 4.14 1.61
N LEU A 73 -3.67 3.59 0.71
CA LEU A 73 -2.36 3.02 1.07
C LEU A 73 -1.37 4.10 1.56
N PRO A 74 -1.13 5.22 0.84
CA PRO A 74 -0.20 6.24 1.33
C PRO A 74 -0.59 6.89 2.67
N PRO A 75 -1.84 7.34 2.92
CA PRO A 75 -2.20 7.93 4.21
C PRO A 75 -2.06 6.94 5.37
N THR A 76 -2.41 5.66 5.15
CA THR A 76 -2.27 4.62 6.17
C THR A 76 -0.80 4.35 6.48
N GLY A 77 0.07 4.32 5.47
CA GLY A 77 1.52 4.22 5.65
C GLY A 77 2.12 5.42 6.40
N LEU A 78 1.68 6.65 6.09
CA LEU A 78 2.09 7.85 6.82
C LEU A 78 1.64 7.84 8.29
N LEU A 79 0.41 7.38 8.54
CA LEU A 79 -0.10 7.21 9.90
C LEU A 79 0.71 6.16 10.66
N LEU A 80 1.11 5.06 10.02
CA LEU A 80 1.96 4.05 10.63
C LEU A 80 3.31 4.66 11.09
N ILE A 81 3.96 5.43 10.21
CA ILE A 81 5.21 6.14 10.55
C ILE A 81 4.98 7.10 11.73
N ALA A 82 3.85 7.81 11.77
CA ALA A 82 3.49 8.69 12.88
C ALA A 82 3.30 7.97 14.22
N LEU A 83 2.76 6.75 14.19
CA LEU A 83 2.49 5.94 15.38
C LEU A 83 3.71 5.18 15.90
N LEU A 84 4.68 4.87 15.03
CA LEU A 84 5.91 4.19 15.45
C LEU A 84 6.79 5.06 16.34
N ARG A 85 6.63 6.39 16.28
CA ARG A 85 7.40 7.33 17.10
C ARG A 85 7.10 7.18 18.59
N SER A 86 8.15 7.19 19.40
CA SER A 86 8.08 7.22 20.87
C SER A 86 7.43 8.51 21.37
N LYS A 87 7.84 9.65 20.79
CA LYS A 87 7.25 10.97 21.08
C LYS A 87 6.17 11.30 20.05
N PRO A 88 4.89 11.42 20.44
CA PRO A 88 3.81 11.67 19.50
C PRO A 88 3.95 13.07 18.88
N SER A 89 4.34 13.13 17.60
CA SER A 89 4.34 14.38 16.84
C SER A 89 2.93 14.68 16.35
N ARG A 90 2.29 15.73 16.91
CA ARG A 90 0.98 16.22 16.44
C ARG A 90 1.03 16.65 14.97
N ILE A 91 2.16 17.20 14.52
CA ILE A 91 2.34 17.66 13.13
C ILE A 91 2.25 16.47 12.17
N LEU A 92 2.97 15.39 12.46
CA LEU A 92 3.00 14.21 11.58
C LEU A 92 1.64 13.51 11.52
N LYS A 93 0.92 13.43 12.65
CA LYS A 93 -0.46 12.92 12.68
C LYS A 93 -1.43 13.80 11.87
N ARG A 94 -1.31 15.13 11.98
CA ARG A 94 -2.11 16.07 11.16
C ARG A 94 -1.80 15.95 9.68
N TYR A 95 -0.53 15.78 9.32
CA TYR A 95 -0.10 15.55 7.94
C TYR A 95 -0.70 14.25 7.37
N ALA A 96 -0.63 13.14 8.12
CA ALA A 96 -1.31 11.91 7.72
C ALA A 96 -2.84 12.11 7.59
N GLY A 97 -3.45 12.86 8.52
CA GLY A 97 -4.88 13.21 8.47
C GLY A 97 -5.26 14.02 7.21
N LEU A 98 -4.40 14.96 6.79
CA LEU A 98 -4.59 15.69 5.54
C LEU A 98 -4.58 14.75 4.34
N PHE A 99 -3.64 13.80 4.29
CA PHE A 99 -3.60 12.78 3.24
C PHE A 99 -4.83 11.87 3.26
N PHE A 100 -5.42 11.57 4.41
CA PHE A 100 -6.69 10.85 4.49
C PHE A 100 -7.85 11.64 3.88
N VAL A 101 -7.94 12.94 4.16
CA VAL A 101 -8.97 13.82 3.55
C VAL A 101 -8.79 13.87 2.03
N LEU A 102 -7.55 14.03 1.56
CA LEU A 102 -7.23 14.01 0.13
C LEU A 102 -7.56 12.66 -0.52
N ALA A 103 -7.23 11.54 0.14
CA ALA A 103 -7.57 10.20 -0.33
C ALA A 103 -9.08 10.00 -0.44
N ALA A 104 -9.84 10.47 0.56
CA ALA A 104 -11.30 10.40 0.55
C ALA A 104 -11.89 11.22 -0.62
N PHE A 105 -11.40 12.45 -0.81
CA PHE A 105 -11.85 13.33 -1.89
C PHE A 105 -11.53 12.74 -3.28
N ILE A 106 -10.27 12.40 -3.52
CA ILE A 106 -9.81 11.85 -4.81
C ILE A 106 -10.44 10.48 -5.07
N GLY A 107 -10.49 9.62 -4.06
CA GLY A 107 -11.10 8.29 -4.18
C GLY A 107 -12.59 8.39 -4.51
N PHE A 108 -13.33 9.26 -3.82
CA PHE A 108 -14.76 9.46 -4.10
C PHE A 108 -14.98 10.04 -5.50
N TRP A 109 -14.14 11.00 -5.92
CA TRP A 109 -14.18 11.53 -7.28
C TRP A 109 -13.94 10.45 -8.34
N VAL A 110 -12.91 9.61 -8.16
CA VAL A 110 -12.61 8.48 -9.05
C VAL A 110 -13.77 7.48 -9.13
N LEU A 111 -14.44 7.21 -8.00
CA LEU A 111 -15.57 6.28 -7.97
C LEU A 111 -16.77 6.80 -8.78
N LEU A 112 -17.07 8.10 -8.67
CA LEU A 112 -18.19 8.74 -9.34
C LEU A 112 -17.94 9.03 -10.83
N ASP A 113 -16.71 9.32 -11.22
CA ASP A 113 -16.37 9.69 -12.59
C ASP A 113 -16.31 8.45 -13.50
N SER A 114 -17.39 8.22 -14.25
CA SER A 114 -17.49 7.11 -15.20
C SER A 114 -16.45 7.16 -16.31
N GLY A 115 -15.84 8.33 -16.57
CA GLY A 115 -14.79 8.51 -17.55
C GLY A 115 -13.38 8.37 -16.98
N PHE A 116 -13.20 7.97 -15.72
CA PHE A 116 -11.86 7.84 -15.13
C PHE A 116 -11.10 6.61 -15.65
N VAL A 117 -11.80 5.48 -15.85
CA VAL A 117 -11.25 4.26 -16.47
C VAL A 117 -12.01 4.04 -17.77
N ALA A 118 -11.29 4.05 -18.89
CA ALA A 118 -11.86 3.81 -20.21
C ALA A 118 -11.92 2.32 -20.54
N ASP A 119 -10.89 1.56 -20.16
CA ASP A 119 -10.81 0.13 -20.44
C ASP A 119 -9.89 -0.59 -19.44
N SER A 120 -10.08 -1.89 -19.26
CA SER A 120 -9.22 -2.76 -18.46
C SER A 120 -8.85 -4.01 -19.25
N VAL A 121 -7.57 -4.19 -19.55
CA VAL A 121 -7.04 -5.35 -20.28
C VAL A 121 -6.23 -6.22 -19.33
N CYS A 122 -6.60 -7.48 -19.22
CA CYS A 122 -5.89 -8.43 -18.36
C CYS A 122 -4.80 -9.16 -19.14
N MET A 123 -3.56 -8.98 -18.69
CA MET A 123 -2.40 -9.75 -19.18
C MET A 123 -2.22 -10.99 -18.30
N VAL A 124 -1.26 -11.87 -18.61
CA VAL A 124 -1.10 -13.17 -17.91
C VAL A 124 -1.00 -13.03 -16.39
N VAL A 125 -0.33 -11.98 -15.91
CA VAL A 125 0.02 -11.77 -14.50
C VAL A 125 -0.43 -10.43 -13.93
N PHE A 126 -0.94 -9.50 -14.75
CA PHE A 126 -1.32 -8.18 -14.27
C PHE A 126 -2.46 -7.57 -15.09
N ALA A 127 -3.27 -6.74 -14.45
CA ALA A 127 -4.26 -5.89 -15.10
C ALA A 127 -3.66 -4.57 -15.59
N LYS A 128 -4.02 -4.16 -16.81
CA LYS A 128 -3.71 -2.87 -17.41
C LYS A 128 -4.98 -2.02 -17.41
N PHE A 129 -4.86 -0.76 -16.99
CA PHE A 129 -5.96 0.21 -17.03
C PHE A 129 -5.66 1.33 -18.03
N THR A 130 -6.62 1.62 -18.91
CA THR A 130 -6.55 2.78 -19.80
C THR A 130 -7.29 3.93 -19.14
N ASN A 131 -6.58 5.00 -18.82
CA ASN A 131 -7.14 6.16 -18.13
C ASN A 131 -6.91 7.44 -18.97
N PRO A 132 -7.94 8.24 -19.27
CA PRO A 132 -7.76 9.47 -20.03
C PRO A 132 -7.04 10.54 -19.20
N MET A 133 -6.10 11.22 -19.86
CA MET A 133 -5.48 12.44 -19.32
C MET A 133 -6.45 13.62 -19.44
N PRO A 134 -6.47 14.59 -18.50
CA PRO A 134 -5.49 14.81 -17.42
C PRO A 134 -5.87 14.18 -16.06
N LYS A 135 -7.02 13.52 -15.95
CA LYS A 135 -7.56 13.05 -14.66
C LYS A 135 -6.63 12.06 -13.95
N TYR A 136 -6.04 11.16 -14.72
CA TYR A 136 -5.08 10.17 -14.21
C TYR A 136 -3.82 10.83 -13.62
N LEU A 137 -3.33 11.94 -14.17
CA LEU A 137 -2.18 12.66 -13.63
C LEU A 137 -2.45 13.18 -12.21
N ILE A 138 -3.64 13.74 -11.95
CA ILE A 138 -4.00 14.25 -10.62
C ILE A 138 -3.96 13.11 -9.58
N TYR A 139 -4.55 11.97 -9.93
CA TYR A 139 -4.53 10.78 -9.07
C TYR A 139 -3.08 10.30 -8.83
N CYS A 140 -2.29 10.17 -9.90
CA CYS A 140 -0.89 9.74 -9.82
C CYS A 140 -0.04 10.71 -9.00
N SER A 141 -0.22 12.03 -9.16
CA SER A 141 0.50 13.04 -8.38
C SER A 141 0.23 12.88 -6.89
N PHE A 142 -1.03 12.70 -6.50
CA PHE A 142 -1.39 12.42 -5.10
C PHE A 142 -0.69 11.15 -4.59
N TYR A 143 -0.81 10.05 -5.35
CA TYR A 143 -0.27 8.76 -4.94
C TYR A 143 1.26 8.79 -4.81
N TRP A 144 1.95 9.33 -5.81
CA TRP A 144 3.41 9.49 -5.80
C TRP A 144 3.90 10.43 -4.71
N LEU A 145 3.21 11.54 -4.47
CA LEU A 145 3.54 12.45 -3.37
C LEU A 145 3.40 11.75 -2.01
N GLY A 146 2.37 10.92 -1.85
CA GLY A 146 2.18 10.11 -0.65
C GLY A 146 3.29 9.08 -0.44
N LEU A 147 3.65 8.33 -1.48
CA LEU A 147 4.75 7.37 -1.42
C LEU A 147 6.12 8.04 -1.17
N LEU A 148 6.38 9.15 -1.86
CA LEU A 148 7.59 9.96 -1.63
C LEU A 148 7.63 10.46 -0.19
N SER A 149 6.50 10.93 0.34
CA SER A 149 6.40 11.34 1.74
C SER A 149 6.72 10.19 2.69
N MET A 150 6.24 8.97 2.41
CA MET A 150 6.59 7.79 3.21
C MET A 150 8.09 7.53 3.19
N ILE A 151 8.74 7.55 2.02
CA ILE A 151 10.18 7.34 1.88
C ILE A 151 10.95 8.41 2.66
N LEU A 152 10.68 9.70 2.41
CA LEU A 152 11.41 10.81 3.00
C LEU A 152 11.24 10.85 4.52
N LEU A 153 10.01 10.71 5.01
CA LEU A 153 9.72 10.78 6.44
C LEU A 153 10.26 9.55 7.18
N SER A 154 10.08 8.35 6.64
CA SER A 154 10.65 7.15 7.28
C SER A 154 12.17 7.14 7.20
N GLY A 155 12.77 7.58 6.09
CA GLY A 155 14.23 7.71 5.94
C GLY A 155 14.82 8.71 6.92
N PHE A 156 14.29 9.94 6.97
CA PHE A 156 14.75 10.97 7.91
C PHE A 156 14.72 10.46 9.36
N HIS A 157 13.62 9.85 9.80
CA HIS A 157 13.52 9.35 11.18
C HIS A 157 14.35 8.09 11.43
N ALA A 158 14.53 7.23 10.42
CA ALA A 158 15.38 6.04 10.50
C ALA A 158 16.86 6.39 10.77
N PHE A 159 17.34 7.51 10.20
CA PHE A 159 18.74 7.92 10.31
C PHE A 159 19.00 8.97 11.41
N SER A 160 18.04 9.87 11.68
CA SER A 160 18.22 10.98 12.63
C SER A 160 17.59 10.78 14.01
N GLY A 161 16.87 9.67 14.25
CA GLY A 161 16.23 9.39 15.54
C GLY A 161 17.23 9.19 16.69
N SER A 162 16.81 9.53 17.92
CA SER A 162 17.61 9.27 19.13
C SER A 162 17.37 7.87 19.71
N ASP A 163 16.14 7.36 19.63
CA ASP A 163 15.78 6.04 20.15
C ASP A 163 16.13 4.92 19.15
N GLN A 164 17.06 4.05 19.51
CA GLN A 164 17.52 2.95 18.67
C GLN A 164 16.41 1.95 18.36
N SER A 165 15.46 1.73 19.29
CA SER A 165 14.36 0.79 19.13
C SER A 165 13.35 1.30 18.09
N GLU A 166 12.95 2.57 18.20
CA GLU A 166 12.11 3.26 17.21
C GLU A 166 12.73 3.22 15.82
N ARG A 167 14.03 3.53 15.70
CA ARG A 167 14.74 3.49 14.42
C ARG A 167 14.75 2.11 13.78
N ARG A 168 14.80 1.04 14.56
CA ARG A 168 14.74 -0.33 14.01
C ARG A 168 13.38 -0.59 13.36
N LEU A 169 12.29 -0.16 13.98
CA LEU A 169 10.94 -0.32 13.45
C LEU A 169 10.70 0.55 12.20
N ILE A 170 11.06 1.84 12.26
CA ILE A 170 10.90 2.76 11.13
C ILE A 170 11.77 2.32 9.93
N ARG A 171 12.96 1.77 10.17
CA ARG A 171 13.79 1.18 9.11
C ARG A 171 13.09 0.05 8.37
N GLN A 172 12.28 -0.77 9.04
CA GLN A 172 11.51 -1.79 8.35
C GLN A 172 10.49 -1.17 7.40
N VAL A 173 9.80 -0.09 7.80
CA VAL A 173 8.86 0.63 6.93
C VAL A 173 9.60 1.26 5.75
N PHE A 174 10.75 1.89 5.99
CA PHE A 174 11.58 2.49 4.94
C PHE A 174 12.06 1.46 3.92
N TYR A 175 12.71 0.39 4.39
CA TYR A 175 13.20 -0.68 3.50
C TYR A 175 12.06 -1.42 2.82
N GLY A 176 10.93 -1.65 3.49
CA GLY A 176 9.74 -2.23 2.87
C GLY A 176 9.19 -1.34 1.76
N THR A 177 9.14 -0.02 1.99
CA THR A 177 8.68 0.98 1.01
C THR A 177 9.59 0.99 -0.22
N LEU A 178 10.91 1.00 -0.02
CA LEU A 178 11.86 0.91 -1.12
C LEU A 178 11.81 -0.44 -1.84
N ALA A 179 11.70 -1.54 -1.09
CA ALA A 179 11.67 -2.89 -1.62
C ALA A 179 10.44 -3.16 -2.49
N PHE A 180 9.32 -2.45 -2.31
CA PHE A 180 8.21 -2.57 -3.25
C PHE A 180 8.30 -1.57 -4.40
N ILE A 181 8.70 -0.31 -4.16
CA ILE A 181 8.71 0.74 -5.20
C ILE A 181 9.83 0.52 -6.22
N VAL A 182 11.06 0.28 -5.75
CA VAL A 182 12.23 0.21 -6.62
C VAL A 182 12.12 -0.94 -7.62
N PRO A 183 11.83 -2.19 -7.20
CA PRO A 183 11.63 -3.28 -8.17
C PRO A 183 10.48 -3.03 -9.14
N SER A 184 9.39 -2.41 -8.69
CA SER A 184 8.26 -2.07 -9.56
C SER A 184 8.66 -1.09 -10.66
N LEU A 185 9.39 -0.03 -10.31
CA LEU A 185 9.88 0.95 -11.28
C LEU A 185 10.92 0.36 -12.24
N LEU A 186 11.83 -0.49 -11.73
CA LEU A 186 12.81 -1.18 -12.57
C LEU A 186 12.11 -2.13 -13.55
N THR A 187 11.07 -2.84 -13.10
CA THR A 187 10.29 -3.74 -13.95
C THR A 187 9.67 -2.98 -15.13
N ILE A 188 9.12 -1.79 -14.87
CA ILE A 188 8.52 -0.95 -15.92
C ILE A 188 9.57 -0.38 -16.87
N GLN A 189 10.76 -0.05 -16.37
CA GLN A 189 11.84 0.51 -17.18
C GLN A 189 12.51 -0.54 -18.08
N PHE A 190 12.69 -1.77 -17.60
CA PHE A 190 13.45 -2.81 -18.31
C PHE A 190 12.58 -3.77 -19.12
N LEU A 191 11.32 -3.96 -18.75
CA LEU A 191 10.38 -4.76 -19.53
C LEU A 191 9.50 -3.81 -20.36
N PRO A 192 9.22 -4.15 -21.64
CA PRO A 192 8.27 -3.40 -22.46
C PRO A 192 6.85 -3.62 -21.93
N THR A 193 6.54 -3.00 -20.79
CA THR A 193 5.24 -3.06 -20.15
C THR A 193 4.38 -1.93 -20.70
N PRO A 194 3.12 -2.20 -21.08
CA PRO A 194 2.22 -1.17 -21.53
C PRO A 194 1.93 -0.15 -20.43
N ASP A 195 1.78 1.12 -20.81
CA ASP A 195 1.30 2.19 -19.93
C ASP A 195 0.01 1.78 -19.22
N GLY A 196 -0.09 2.07 -17.92
CA GLY A 196 -1.28 1.74 -17.11
C GLY A 196 -1.24 0.37 -16.41
N SER A 197 -0.14 -0.39 -16.53
CA SER A 197 0.10 -1.63 -15.75
C SER A 197 0.69 -1.38 -14.35
N LEU A 198 1.16 -0.14 -14.09
CA LEU A 198 1.88 0.25 -12.88
C LEU A 198 1.14 -0.07 -11.57
N PRO A 199 -0.18 0.19 -11.43
CA PRO A 199 -0.91 -0.13 -10.19
C PRO A 199 -0.86 -1.63 -9.84
N SER A 200 -1.02 -2.52 -10.82
CA SER A 200 -0.99 -3.96 -10.60
C SER A 200 0.43 -4.46 -10.30
N ILE A 201 1.44 -3.97 -11.02
CA ILE A 201 2.86 -4.31 -10.75
C ILE A 201 3.24 -3.92 -9.32
N LEU A 202 2.90 -2.69 -8.89
CA LEU A 202 3.17 -2.24 -7.52
C LEU A 202 2.57 -3.16 -6.46
N CYS A 203 1.35 -3.65 -6.68
CA CYS A 203 0.67 -4.50 -5.72
C CYS A 203 1.29 -5.90 -5.63
N HIS A 204 1.81 -6.44 -6.73
CA HIS A 204 2.53 -7.72 -6.71
C HIS A 204 3.85 -7.61 -5.90
N PHE A 205 4.59 -6.52 -6.08
CA PHE A 205 5.77 -6.25 -5.27
C PHE A 205 5.44 -5.81 -3.83
N ALA A 206 4.19 -5.47 -3.52
CA ALA A 206 3.77 -5.13 -2.17
C ALA A 206 3.86 -6.30 -1.19
N LEU A 207 3.98 -7.55 -1.67
CA LEU A 207 4.34 -8.69 -0.84
C LEU A 207 5.67 -8.45 -0.10
N LEU A 208 6.63 -7.76 -0.74
CA LEU A 208 7.89 -7.39 -0.10
C LEU A 208 7.63 -6.41 1.06
N LEU A 209 6.80 -5.39 0.85
CA LEU A 209 6.36 -4.50 1.93
C LEU A 209 5.69 -5.29 3.07
N ALA A 210 4.81 -6.24 2.75
CA ALA A 210 4.15 -7.09 3.73
C ALA A 210 5.15 -7.88 4.60
N LEU A 211 6.20 -8.46 4.01
CA LEU A 211 7.26 -9.16 4.74
C LEU A 211 7.98 -8.24 5.74
N PHE A 212 8.32 -7.01 5.32
CA PHE A 212 8.94 -6.02 6.20
C PHE A 212 8.00 -5.56 7.32
N LEU A 213 6.70 -5.41 7.04
CA LEU A 213 5.69 -5.06 8.05
C LEU A 213 5.49 -6.17 9.07
N VAL A 214 5.45 -7.43 8.65
CA VAL A 214 5.39 -8.60 9.53
C VAL A 214 6.62 -8.64 10.44
N ARG A 215 7.82 -8.45 9.87
CA ARG A 215 9.07 -8.37 10.64
C ARG A 215 9.05 -7.20 11.63
N MET A 216 8.52 -6.04 11.23
CA MET A 216 8.35 -4.88 12.11
C MET A 216 7.45 -5.21 13.31
N VAL A 217 6.30 -5.84 13.08
CA VAL A 217 5.39 -6.26 14.15
C VAL A 217 6.03 -7.29 15.07
N TRP A 218 6.81 -8.22 14.52
CA TRP A 218 7.58 -9.18 15.33
C TRP A 218 8.58 -8.49 16.26
N LEU A 219 9.29 -7.46 15.78
CA LEU A 219 10.21 -6.65 16.60
C LEU A 219 9.46 -5.86 17.68
N GLU A 220 8.33 -5.25 17.34
CA GLU A 220 7.46 -4.53 18.28
C GLU A 220 6.97 -5.44 19.41
N ARG A 221 6.59 -6.69 19.09
CA ARG A 221 6.18 -7.69 20.08
C ARG A 221 7.29 -8.05 21.06
N ARG A 222 8.51 -8.29 20.56
CA ARG A 222 9.66 -8.62 21.41
C ARG A 222 9.93 -7.51 22.43
N LYS A 223 9.87 -6.25 22.00
CA LYS A 223 10.02 -5.11 22.91
C LYS A 223 8.90 -5.07 23.96
N SER A 224 7.66 -5.27 23.54
CA SER A 224 6.54 -5.27 24.48
C SER A 224 6.64 -6.36 25.53
N ILE A 225 7.28 -7.51 25.25
CA ILE A 225 7.46 -8.58 26.23
C ILE A 225 8.58 -8.24 27.21
N SER A 226 9.70 -7.70 26.73
CA SER A 226 10.82 -7.31 27.60
C SER A 226 10.50 -6.17 28.56
N ASP A 227 9.46 -5.36 28.28
CA ASP A 227 9.02 -4.29 29.18
C ASP A 227 8.18 -4.84 30.37
N PHE A 228 7.78 -6.12 30.36
CA PHE A 228 7.03 -6.77 31.45
C PHE A 228 7.86 -7.73 32.32
N GLU A 229 9.10 -8.02 31.92
CA GLU A 229 10.09 -8.78 32.70
C GLU A 229 10.96 -7.84 33.54
#